data_AF-A0A958SXN2-F1
#
_entry.id   AF-A0A958SXN2-F1
#
_cell.length_a   1.000
_cell.length_b   1.000
_cell.length_c   1.000
_cell.angle_alpha   90.00
_cell.angle_beta   90.00
_cell.angle_gamma   90.00
#
_symmetry.space_group_name_H-M   'P 1'
#
loop_
_entity.id
_entity.type
_entity.pdbx_description
1 polymer ?
#
loop_
_entity_poly.entity_id
_entity_poly.type
_entity_poly.pdbx_seq_one_letter_code
_entity_poly.pdbx_strand_id
1 'polypeptide(L)'
;NPTGSFGGVIVQVASDGQINMNNAGDLVTLEDASGNVVVTFDVEPLSDNPDESYTRNPDLTGDFVQHSSVAEANGALFSPGTKVDGSSF
;
A
#
# COMPACT_ATOMS: atom_id res chain seq x y z
N ASN A 1 -1.50 -12.95 -10.65
CA ASN A 1 -0.46 -12.17 -11.34
C ASN A 1 -1.00 -10.78 -11.66
N PRO A 2 -0.40 -9.71 -11.13
CA PRO A 2 -0.83 -8.35 -11.41
C PRO A 2 -0.68 -8.05 -12.92
N THR A 3 -1.69 -7.39 -13.48
CA THR A 3 -1.73 -6.98 -14.89
C THR A 3 -2.06 -5.49 -14.96
N GLY A 4 -1.28 -4.70 -15.70
CA GLY A 4 -1.52 -3.26 -15.83
C GLY A 4 -0.23 -2.46 -15.94
N SER A 5 -0.38 -1.15 -16.20
CA SER A 5 0.72 -0.19 -16.13
C SER A 5 0.73 0.42 -14.73
N PHE A 6 1.79 0.16 -13.97
CA PHE A 6 1.95 0.67 -12.60
C PHE A 6 2.92 1.85 -12.55
N GLY A 7 2.87 2.76 -13.53
CA GLY A 7 3.65 4.00 -13.49
C GLY A 7 5.17 3.84 -13.40
N GLY A 8 5.72 2.65 -13.74
CA GLY A 8 7.15 2.36 -13.61
C GLY A 8 7.60 1.91 -12.22
N VAL A 9 6.68 1.61 -11.29
CA VAL A 9 7.03 1.11 -9.96
C VAL A 9 7.44 -0.36 -9.97
N ILE A 10 8.13 -0.76 -8.90
CA ILE A 10 8.47 -2.15 -8.61
C ILE A 10 7.22 -2.85 -8.07
N VAL A 11 6.84 -3.96 -8.71
CA VAL A 11 5.75 -4.83 -8.24
C VAL A 11 6.34 -6.08 -7.59
N GLN A 12 6.00 -6.31 -6.33
CA GLN A 12 6.38 -7.51 -5.59
C GLN A 12 5.19 -8.47 -5.52
N VAL A 13 5.47 -9.77 -5.64
CA VAL A 13 4.49 -10.85 -5.50
C VAL A 13 5.00 -11.87 -4.50
N ALA A 14 4.10 -12.62 -3.87
CA ALA A 14 4.47 -13.71 -2.96
C ALA A 14 5.37 -14.73 -3.67
N SER A 15 6.49 -15.10 -3.03
CA SER A 15 7.38 -16.17 -3.50
C SER A 15 6.65 -17.51 -3.64
N ASP A 16 5.70 -17.78 -2.74
CA ASP A 16 4.91 -19.01 -2.70
C ASP A 16 3.53 -18.85 -3.38
N GLY A 17 3.33 -17.77 -4.14
CA GLY A 17 2.14 -17.52 -4.94
C GLY A 17 0.94 -16.92 -4.19
N GLN A 18 0.91 -16.99 -2.85
CA GLN A 18 -0.12 -16.37 -2.02
C GLN A 18 0.48 -15.72 -0.77
N ILE A 19 -0.09 -14.58 -0.36
CA ILE A 19 0.05 -14.05 1.00
C ILE A 19 -1.28 -14.33 1.71
N ASN A 20 -1.22 -14.98 2.86
CA ASN A 20 -2.37 -15.11 3.76
C ASN A 20 -2.19 -14.10 4.90
N MET A 21 -3.03 -13.07 4.94
CA MET A 21 -3.02 -12.06 5.99
C MET A 21 -4.37 -12.09 6.70
N ASN A 22 -4.32 -11.88 8.00
CA ASN A 22 -5.47 -11.73 8.86
C ASN A 22 -5.65 -10.25 9.20
N ASN A 23 -6.89 -9.88 9.47
CA ASN A 23 -7.31 -8.55 9.90
C ASN A 23 -6.97 -8.32 11.40
N ALA A 24 -5.96 -9.01 11.93
CA ALA A 24 -5.53 -8.97 13.32
C ALA A 24 -4.07 -9.40 13.45
N GLY A 25 -3.24 -8.57 14.07
CA GLY A 25 -1.87 -8.88 14.48
C GLY A 25 -0.82 -9.13 13.39
N ASP A 26 -1.19 -9.13 12.11
CA ASP A 26 -0.24 -9.32 11.00
C ASP A 26 0.45 -8.00 10.62
N LEU A 27 1.77 -8.08 10.44
CA LEU A 27 2.59 -6.93 10.04
C LEU A 27 3.15 -7.13 8.63
N VAL A 28 3.17 -6.05 7.85
CA VAL A 28 3.93 -5.98 6.59
C VAL A 28 5.23 -5.23 6.86
N THR A 29 6.36 -5.87 6.61
CA THR A 29 7.69 -5.26 6.72
C THR A 29 8.35 -5.19 5.36
N LEU A 30 8.81 -4.00 4.98
CA LEU A 30 9.64 -3.78 3.81
C LEU A 30 11.09 -3.60 4.25
N GLU A 31 11.97 -4.39 3.67
CA GLU A 31 13.41 -4.32 3.88
C GLU A 31 14.14 -3.88 2.61
N ASP A 32 15.29 -3.22 2.78
CA ASP A 32 16.21 -2.96 1.68
C ASP A 32 17.03 -4.20 1.30
N ALA A 33 17.86 -4.09 0.27
CA ALA A 33 18.69 -5.20 -0.20
C ALA A 33 19.76 -5.67 0.81
N SER A 34 20.02 -4.89 1.87
CA SER A 34 20.93 -5.26 2.96
C SER A 34 20.19 -5.87 4.17
N GLY A 35 18.86 -5.99 4.11
CA GLY A 35 18.02 -6.47 5.20
C GLY A 35 17.69 -5.41 6.25
N ASN A 36 17.93 -4.12 5.97
CA ASN A 36 17.49 -3.07 6.89
C ASN A 36 15.99 -2.83 6.72
N VAL A 37 15.25 -2.78 7.83
CA VAL A 37 13.84 -2.41 7.82
C VAL A 37 13.69 -0.96 7.37
N VAL A 38 12.98 -0.77 6.26
CA VAL A 38 12.60 0.55 5.72
C VAL A 38 11.30 1.02 6.35
N VAL A 39 10.31 0.11 6.43
CA VAL A 39 9.02 0.38 7.06
C VAL A 39 8.41 -0.92 7.58
N THR A 40 7.76 -0.82 8.74
CA THR A 40 6.84 -1.84 9.25
C THR A 40 5.46 -1.19 9.39
N PHE A 41 4.45 -1.89 8.91
CA PHE A 41 3.07 -1.45 8.89
C PHE A 41 2.18 -2.52 9.52
N ASP A 42 1.35 -2.11 10.47
CA ASP A 42 0.32 -2.95 11.06
C ASP A 42 -0.94 -2.89 10.20
N VAL A 43 -1.39 -4.05 9.71
CA VAL A 43 -2.54 -4.12 8.81
C VAL A 43 -3.86 -3.97 9.57
N GLU A 44 -3.90 -4.26 10.87
CA GLU A 44 -5.13 -4.35 11.68
C GLU A 44 -5.94 -3.05 11.74
N PRO A 45 -5.36 -1.86 12.04
CA PRO A 45 -6.13 -0.66 12.39
C PRO A 45 -7.12 -0.16 11.32
N LEU A 46 -6.88 -0.52 10.06
CA LEU A 46 -7.67 -0.07 8.91
C LEU A 46 -8.31 -1.23 8.13
N SER A 47 -8.27 -2.45 8.69
CA SER A 47 -8.63 -3.68 7.99
C SER A 47 -10.08 -4.12 8.13
N ASP A 48 -11.03 -3.28 8.56
CA ASP A 48 -12.44 -3.66 8.76
C ASP A 48 -13.24 -3.82 7.43
N ASN A 49 -12.71 -4.67 6.53
CA ASN A 49 -13.17 -4.95 5.18
C ASN A 49 -13.50 -3.69 4.34
N PRO A 50 -12.55 -2.75 4.15
CA PRO A 50 -12.84 -1.50 3.46
C PRO A 50 -12.85 -1.62 1.93
N ASP A 51 -12.42 -2.77 1.38
CA ASP A 51 -12.31 -3.02 -0.07
C ASP A 51 -11.46 -1.96 -0.82
N GLU A 52 -10.41 -1.43 -0.18
CA GLU A 52 -9.54 -0.38 -0.71
C GLU A 52 -8.06 -0.58 -0.35
N SER A 53 -7.18 0.26 -0.92
CA SER A 53 -5.76 0.28 -0.54
C SER A 53 -5.47 1.17 0.66
N TYR A 54 -4.33 0.94 1.29
CA TYR A 54 -3.69 1.92 2.17
C TYR A 54 -2.77 2.82 1.37
N THR A 55 -2.74 4.10 1.73
CA THR A 55 -1.78 5.08 1.18
C THR A 55 -1.12 5.87 2.31
N ARG A 56 0.04 6.48 2.03
CA ARG A 56 0.65 7.44 2.96
C ARG A 56 0.07 8.82 2.70
N ASN A 57 -0.27 9.57 3.75
CA ASN A 57 -0.74 10.95 3.59
C ASN A 57 0.00 11.92 4.55
N PRO A 58 0.84 12.85 4.03
CA PRO A 58 1.18 13.05 2.62
C PRO A 58 1.95 11.85 2.02
N ASP A 59 1.89 11.70 0.69
CA ASP A 59 2.62 10.67 -0.05
C ASP A 59 4.09 10.57 0.39
N LEU A 60 4.63 9.35 0.39
CA LEU A 60 5.99 8.98 0.80
C LEU A 60 6.34 9.15 2.29
N THR A 61 5.76 10.12 3.00
CA THR A 61 6.27 10.55 4.31
C THR A 61 5.26 10.46 5.45
N GLY A 62 3.98 10.69 5.19
CA GLY A 62 2.94 10.69 6.22
C GLY A 62 2.40 9.33 6.59
N ASP A 63 1.54 9.24 7.59
CA ASP A 63 1.06 7.95 8.11
C ASP A 63 0.21 7.17 7.10
N PHE A 64 0.09 5.86 7.31
CA PHE A 64 -0.82 5.03 6.53
C PHE A 64 -2.27 5.33 6.91
N VAL A 65 -3.08 5.58 5.89
CA VAL A 65 -4.51 5.84 5.97
C VAL A 65 -5.25 5.06 4.89
N GLN A 66 -6.57 4.95 5.02
CA GLN A 66 -7.43 4.47 3.94
C GLN A 66 -7.34 5.41 2.74
N HIS A 67 -7.13 4.87 1.54
CA HIS A 67 -6.90 5.66 0.33
C HIS A 67 -8.04 6.66 0.06
N SER A 68 -9.28 6.20 0.16
CA SER A 68 -10.49 7.00 -0.08
C SER A 68 -10.73 8.10 0.96
N SER A 69 -10.09 8.00 2.13
CA SER A 69 -10.19 9.02 3.18
C SER A 69 -9.41 10.30 2.87
N VAL A 70 -8.48 10.24 1.91
CA VAL A 70 -7.67 11.38 1.48
C VAL A 70 -8.47 12.21 0.47
N ALA A 71 -8.61 13.51 0.70
CA ALA A 71 -9.43 14.38 -0.15
C ALA A 71 -8.94 14.40 -1.61
N GLU A 72 -7.62 14.39 -1.79
CA GLU A 72 -6.93 14.36 -3.07
C GLU A 72 -7.19 13.09 -3.88
N ALA A 73 -7.62 11.99 -3.24
CA ALA A 73 -8.03 10.77 -3.92
C ALA A 73 -9.31 10.95 -4.76
N ASN A 74 -10.11 12.00 -4.49
CA ASN A 74 -11.36 12.27 -5.20
C ASN A 74 -12.31 11.05 -5.23
N GLY A 75 -12.33 10.26 -4.15
CA GLY A 75 -13.14 9.04 -4.05
C GLY A 75 -12.55 7.80 -4.73
N ALA A 76 -11.34 7.87 -5.29
CA ALA A 76 -10.62 6.70 -5.75
C ALA A 76 -10.23 5.81 -4.56
N LEU A 77 -10.39 4.49 -4.72
CA LEU A 77 -10.03 3.48 -3.72
C LEU A 77 -8.56 3.03 -3.86
N PHE A 78 -7.93 3.30 -5.01
CA PHE A 78 -6.59 2.85 -5.35
C PHE A 78 -5.93 3.80 -6.36
N SER A 79 -4.61 4.00 -6.25
CA SER A 79 -3.79 4.74 -7.21
C SER A 79 -2.43 4.04 -7.47
N PRO A 80 -2.41 2.78 -7.94
CA PRO A 80 -1.18 2.00 -7.96
C PRO A 80 -0.17 2.58 -8.97
N GLY A 81 0.99 3.00 -8.46
CA GLY A 81 2.06 3.59 -9.27
C GLY A 81 1.97 5.09 -9.50
N THR A 82 1.05 5.77 -8.82
CA THR A 82 0.90 7.23 -8.83
C THR A 82 0.75 7.76 -7.41
N LYS A 83 0.92 9.07 -7.24
CA LYS A 83 0.46 9.78 -6.05
C LYS A 83 -1.04 9.59 -5.85
N VAL A 84 -1.52 9.92 -4.66
CA VAL A 84 -2.94 9.77 -4.29
C VAL A 84 -3.89 10.54 -5.22
N ASP A 85 -3.41 11.63 -5.84
CA ASP A 85 -4.14 12.44 -6.82
C ASP A 85 -4.04 11.94 -8.28
N GLY A 86 -3.35 10.82 -8.50
CA GLY A 86 -3.12 10.23 -9.83
C GLY A 86 -1.93 10.81 -10.60
N SER A 87 -1.22 11.80 -10.07
CA SER A 87 -0.01 12.34 -10.69
C SER A 87 1.20 11.40 -10.49
N SER A 88 2.23 11.54 -11.32
CA SER A 88 3.45 10.74 -11.18
C SER A 88 4.19 11.09 -9.88
N PHE A 89 4.87 10.09 -9.29
CA PHE A 89 5.74 10.27 -8.13
C PHE A 89 6.90 11.24 -8.42
#